data_AF-A0A955YVH6-F1
#
_entry.id   AF-A0A955YVH6-F1
#
_cell.length_a   1.000
_cell.length_b   1.000
_cell.length_c   1.000
_cell.angle_alpha   90.00
_cell.angle_beta   90.00
_cell.angle_gamma   90.00
#
_symmetry.space_group_name_H-M   'P 1'
#
loop_
_entity.id
_entity.type
_entity.pdbx_description
1 polymer ?
#
loop_
_entity_poly.entity_id
_entity_poly.type
_entity_poly.pdbx_seq_one_letter_code
_entity_poly.pdbx_strand_id
1 'polypeptide(L)'
;MGTFRGGMKGLLEMARRAAQRRGQSLTTAHALLVMLQDDRECSAILRGRGVVEGDLTAILSTYEEPEASLELAAERAQKIADLLGEEPRSIHLLLALAKDSRSA
;
A
#
# COMPACT_ATOMS: atom_id res chain seq x y z
N MET A 1 -9.29 0.89 -18.95
CA MET A 1 -8.38 0.01 -18.17
C MET A 1 -7.02 0.69 -18.12
N GLY A 2 -6.79 1.51 -17.10
CA GLY A 2 -5.56 2.29 -16.99
C GLY A 2 -4.43 1.41 -16.53
N THR A 3 -3.36 1.33 -17.31
CA THR A 3 -2.08 0.86 -16.83
C THR A 3 -1.63 1.80 -15.71
N PHE A 4 -1.33 1.27 -14.53
CA PHE A 4 -0.74 2.05 -13.45
C PHE A 4 0.60 2.62 -13.95
N ARG A 5 0.62 3.92 -14.26
CA ARG A 5 1.74 4.65 -14.88
C ARG A 5 2.43 5.61 -13.91
N GLY A 6 1.96 5.72 -12.67
CA GLY A 6 2.60 6.52 -11.62
C GLY A 6 3.43 5.59 -10.75
N GLY A 7 4.66 5.95 -10.37
CA GLY A 7 5.41 5.16 -9.39
C GLY A 7 4.74 5.14 -8.01
N MET A 8 5.45 4.65 -6.99
CA MET A 8 4.98 4.57 -5.59
C MET A 8 4.29 5.86 -5.11
N LYS A 9 4.80 7.04 -5.50
CA LYS A 9 4.20 8.33 -5.15
C LYS A 9 2.76 8.48 -5.64
N GLY A 10 2.46 8.03 -6.86
CA GLY A 10 1.10 8.07 -7.41
C GLY A 10 0.13 7.19 -6.62
N LEU A 11 0.60 6.01 -6.19
CA LEU A 11 -0.17 5.12 -5.33
C LEU A 11 -0.47 5.76 -3.97
N LEU A 12 0.52 6.37 -3.33
CA LEU A 12 0.34 7.03 -2.03
C LEU A 12 -0.64 8.21 -2.10
N GLU A 13 -0.62 8.98 -3.19
CA GLU A 13 -1.61 10.05 -3.42
C GLU A 13 -3.02 9.49 -3.60
N MET A 14 -3.17 8.37 -4.30
CA MET A 14 -4.47 7.69 -4.44
C MET A 14 -4.97 7.16 -3.09
N ALA A 15 -4.08 6.57 -2.30
CA ALA A 15 -4.40 6.10 -0.95
C ALA A 15 -4.82 7.26 -0.04
N ARG A 16 -4.10 8.40 -0.11
CA ARG A 16 -4.45 9.63 0.62
C ARG A 16 -5.83 10.15 0.25
N ARG A 17 -6.17 10.20 -1.04
CA ARG A 17 -7.51 10.58 -1.50
C ARG A 17 -8.57 9.59 -1.04
N ALA A 18 -8.25 8.30 -0.99
CA ALA A 18 -9.15 7.27 -0.50
C ALA A 18 -9.44 7.44 1.00
N ALA A 19 -8.44 7.81 1.80
CA ALA A 19 -8.58 8.10 3.23
C ALA A 19 -9.41 9.38 3.47
N GLN A 20 -9.08 10.46 2.76
CA GLN A 20 -9.80 11.73 2.85
C GLN A 20 -11.29 11.59 2.51
N ARG A 21 -11.64 10.82 1.46
CA ARG A 21 -13.03 10.55 1.09
C ARG A 21 -13.82 9.82 2.17
N ARG A 22 -13.13 9.08 3.05
CA ARG A 22 -13.73 8.37 4.19
C ARG A 22 -13.67 9.16 5.50
N GLY A 23 -13.07 10.36 5.51
CA GLY A 23 -12.82 11.12 6.73
C GLY A 23 -11.84 10.41 7.68
N GLN A 24 -10.96 9.57 7.15
CA GLN A 24 -10.02 8.74 7.92
C GLN A 24 -8.59 9.24 7.75
N SER A 25 -7.75 8.95 8.76
CA SER A 25 -6.30 9.06 8.63
C SER A 25 -5.79 8.06 7.59
N LEU A 26 -4.71 8.42 6.90
CA LEU A 26 -4.07 7.56 5.92
C LEU A 26 -3.38 6.39 6.65
N THR A 27 -3.60 5.17 6.16
CA THR A 27 -3.05 3.93 6.73
C THR A 27 -2.52 3.01 5.64
N THR A 28 -1.76 1.99 6.02
CA THR A 28 -1.25 0.92 5.15
C THR A 28 -2.38 0.14 4.50
N ALA A 29 -3.51 -0.04 5.18
CA ALA A 29 -4.71 -0.65 4.58
C ALA A 29 -5.24 0.15 3.38
N HIS A 30 -5.15 1.49 3.39
CA HIS A 30 -5.49 2.30 2.21
C HIS A 30 -4.53 2.05 1.04
N ALA A 31 -3.22 1.92 1.32
CA ALA A 31 -2.23 1.61 0.29
C ALA A 31 -2.46 0.22 -0.30
N LEU A 32 -2.71 -0.79 0.54
CA LEU A 32 -3.02 -2.16 0.13
C LEU A 32 -4.32 -2.24 -0.69
N LEU A 33 -5.33 -1.45 -0.33
CA LEU A 33 -6.58 -1.38 -1.07
C LEU A 33 -6.35 -0.85 -2.50
N VAL A 34 -5.58 0.23 -2.64
CA VAL A 34 -5.22 0.77 -3.96
C VAL A 34 -4.37 -0.22 -4.75
N MET A 35 -3.40 -0.90 -4.12
CA MET A 35 -2.64 -1.98 -4.77
C MET A 35 -3.54 -3.09 -5.28
N LEU A 36 -4.53 -3.51 -4.49
CA LEU A 36 -5.46 -4.57 -4.86
C LEU A 36 -6.37 -4.18 -6.03
N GLN A 37 -6.76 -2.91 -6.12
CA GLN A 37 -7.69 -2.38 -7.13
C GLN A 37 -6.99 -1.98 -8.44
N ASP A 38 -5.85 -1.31 -8.35
CA ASP A 38 -5.26 -0.57 -9.48
C ASP A 38 -3.88 -1.09 -9.92
N ASP A 39 -3.23 -1.96 -9.14
CA ASP A 39 -1.93 -2.56 -9.49
C ASP A 39 -2.05 -4.06 -9.76
N ARG A 40 -1.95 -4.46 -11.03
CA ARG A 40 -2.17 -5.86 -11.45
C ARG A 40 -1.20 -6.85 -10.80
N GLU A 41 0.07 -6.44 -10.64
CA GLU A 41 1.12 -7.29 -10.06
C GLU A 41 0.86 -7.49 -8.57
N CYS A 42 0.65 -6.40 -7.83
CA CYS A 42 0.36 -6.46 -6.40
C CYS A 42 -0.99 -7.15 -6.13
N SER A 43 -2.01 -6.92 -6.97
CA SER A 43 -3.32 -7.57 -6.86
C SER A 43 -3.21 -9.09 -6.98
N ALA A 44 -2.43 -9.59 -7.94
CA ALA A 44 -2.20 -11.03 -8.09
C ALA A 44 -1.52 -11.63 -6.85
N ILE A 45 -0.54 -10.94 -6.29
CA ILE A 45 0.20 -11.36 -5.10
C ILE A 45 -0.69 -11.36 -3.85
N LEU A 46 -1.48 -10.29 -3.64
CA LEU A 46 -2.39 -10.14 -2.51
C LEU A 46 -3.49 -11.22 -2.56
N ARG A 47 -4.13 -11.38 -3.72
CA ARG A 47 -5.16 -12.43 -3.92
C ARG A 47 -4.59 -13.83 -3.77
N GLY A 48 -3.38 -14.07 -4.27
CA GLY A 48 -2.67 -15.34 -4.07
C GLY A 48 -2.39 -15.68 -2.61
N ARG A 49 -2.39 -14.67 -1.73
CA ARG A 49 -2.28 -14.82 -0.26
C ARG A 49 -3.64 -14.80 0.45
N GLY A 50 -4.74 -14.81 -0.29
CA GLY A 50 -6.09 -14.79 0.27
C GLY A 50 -6.58 -13.42 0.71
N VAL A 51 -5.82 -12.34 0.45
CA VAL A 51 -6.27 -10.98 0.78
C VAL A 51 -7.38 -10.57 -0.18
N VAL A 52 -8.53 -10.24 0.39
CA VAL A 52 -9.69 -9.72 -0.35
C VAL A 52 -10.05 -8.32 0.11
N GLU A 53 -10.75 -7.59 -0.77
CA GLU A 53 -11.12 -6.20 -0.56
C GLU A 53 -12.00 -5.99 0.69
N GLY A 54 -12.87 -6.96 0.99
CA GLY A 54 -13.73 -6.94 2.17
C GLY A 54 -12.93 -6.89 3.47
N ASP A 55 -11.87 -7.68 3.57
CA ASP A 55 -11.02 -7.74 4.78
C ASP A 55 -10.28 -6.42 5.00
N LEU A 56 -9.69 -5.85 3.94
CA LEU A 56 -9.03 -4.55 4.01
C LEU A 56 -10.01 -3.45 4.42
N THR A 57 -11.24 -3.49 3.90
CA THR A 57 -12.27 -2.52 4.25
C THR A 57 -12.72 -2.66 5.70
N ALA A 58 -12.80 -3.89 6.24
CA ALA A 58 -13.10 -4.13 7.65
C ALA A 58 -11.99 -3.61 8.58
N ILE A 59 -10.72 -3.81 8.20
CA ILE A 59 -9.56 -3.28 8.94
C ILE A 59 -9.61 -1.75 9.02
N LEU A 60 -9.98 -1.08 7.92
CA LEU A 60 -10.11 0.38 7.89
C LEU A 60 -11.11 0.94 8.90
N SER A 61 -12.09 0.14 9.35
CA SER A 61 -13.08 0.56 10.35
C SER A 61 -12.71 0.23 11.79
N THR A 62 -11.67 -0.58 12.01
CA THR A 62 -11.41 -1.21 13.32
C THR A 62 -10.00 -0.98 13.84
N TYR A 63 -9.03 -0.74 12.97
CA TYR A 63 -7.63 -0.62 13.34
C TYR A 63 -7.15 0.83 13.28
N GLU A 64 -6.67 1.32 14.42
CA GLU A 64 -5.92 2.58 14.49
C GLU A 64 -4.44 2.28 14.27
N GLU A 65 -3.94 2.65 13.10
CA GLU A 65 -2.54 2.53 12.78
C GLU A 65 -1.77 3.78 13.23
N PRO A 66 -0.54 3.63 13.80
CA PRO A 66 0.32 4.78 14.04
C PRO A 66 0.59 5.55 12.74
N GLU A 67 0.46 6.87 12.78
CA GLU A 67 0.53 7.76 11.61
C GLU A 67 1.82 7.58 10.77
N ALA A 68 2.94 7.30 11.44
CA ALA A 68 4.24 7.10 10.79
C ALA A 68 4.42 5.73 10.12
N SER A 69 3.50 4.77 10.29
CA SER A 69 3.69 3.39 9.82
C SER A 69 3.81 3.31 8.30
N LEU A 70 2.93 4.00 7.58
CA LEU A 70 2.98 4.04 6.12
C LEU A 70 4.20 4.83 5.61
N GLU A 71 4.58 5.90 6.29
CA GLU A 71 5.76 6.71 5.92
C GLU A 71 7.04 5.90 6.04
N LEU A 72 7.21 5.18 7.16
CA LEU A 72 8.34 4.26 7.36
C LEU A 72 8.37 3.14 6.31
N ALA A 73 7.21 2.60 5.94
CA ALA A 73 7.12 1.61 4.87
C ALA A 73 7.53 2.19 3.52
N ALA A 74 7.13 3.43 3.21
CA ALA A 74 7.53 4.14 1.98
C ALA A 74 9.03 4.43 1.93
N GLU A 75 9.64 4.84 3.05
CA GLU A 75 11.10 5.03 3.14
C GLU A 75 11.86 3.72 2.90
N ARG A 76 11.37 2.60 3.46
CA ARG A 76 11.96 1.28 3.22
C ARG A 76 11.79 0.84 1.77
N ALA A 77 10.64 1.10 1.17
CA ALA A 77 10.37 0.81 -0.23
C ALA A 77 11.32 1.58 -1.16
N GLN A 78 11.59 2.86 -0.86
CA GLN A 78 12.60 3.65 -1.56
C GLN A 78 13.97 2.99 -1.47
N LYS A 79 14.43 2.62 -0.27
CA LYS A 79 15.72 1.96 -0.07
C LYS A 79 15.82 0.63 -0.84
N ILE A 80 14.74 -0.14 -0.90
CA ILE A 80 14.69 -1.38 -1.68
C ILE A 80 14.88 -1.07 -3.18
N ALA A 81 14.16 -0.08 -3.71
CA ALA A 81 14.27 0.32 -5.11
C ALA A 81 15.69 0.79 -5.45
N ASP A 82 16.28 1.62 -4.59
CA ASP A 82 17.64 2.14 -4.75
C ASP A 82 18.68 1.00 -4.81
N LEU A 83 18.54 0.00 -3.93
CA LEU A 83 19.42 -1.18 -3.90
C LEU A 83 19.33 -2.04 -5.17
N LEU A 84 18.17 -2.02 -5.83
CA LEU A 84 17.92 -2.75 -7.08
C LEU A 84 18.25 -1.91 -8.32
N GLY A 85 18.59 -0.62 -8.16
CA GLY A 85 18.77 0.30 -9.27
C GLY A 85 17.48 0.60 -10.04
N GLU A 86 16.33 0.49 -9.37
CA GLU A 86 15.01 0.69 -9.94
C GLU A 86 14.34 1.96 -9.40
N GLU A 87 13.34 2.45 -10.13
CA GLU A 87 12.41 3.44 -9.59
C GLU A 87 11.47 2.81 -8.54
N PRO A 88 11.09 3.54 -7.48
CA PRO A 88 10.13 3.05 -6.48
C PRO A 88 8.76 2.73 -7.09
N ARG A 89 8.29 1.51 -6.86
CA ARG A 89 7.03 0.96 -7.37
C ARG A 89 6.21 0.36 -6.23
N SER A 90 4.94 0.10 -6.51
CA SER A 90 4.01 -0.56 -5.58
C SER A 90 4.56 -1.86 -5.00
N ILE A 91 5.27 -2.64 -5.82
CA ILE A 91 5.87 -3.92 -5.39
C ILE A 91 6.94 -3.75 -4.30
N HIS A 92 7.72 -2.66 -4.35
CA HIS A 92 8.70 -2.33 -3.31
C HIS A 92 8.01 -1.96 -2.00
N LEU A 93 6.89 -1.23 -2.08
CA LEU A 93 6.07 -0.90 -0.92
C LEU A 93 5.38 -2.13 -0.33
N LEU A 94 4.83 -3.00 -1.17
CA LEU A 94 4.23 -4.26 -0.73
C LEU A 94 5.26 -5.13 0.00
N LEU A 95 6.48 -5.22 -0.51
CA LEU A 95 7.58 -5.94 0.13
C LEU A 95 7.97 -5.31 1.48
N ALA A 96 8.05 -3.97 1.55
CA ALA A 96 8.35 -3.26 2.78
C ALA A 96 7.29 -3.50 3.87
N LEU A 97 6.01 -3.45 3.51
CA LEU A 97 4.89 -3.73 4.40
C LEU A 97 4.90 -5.18 4.90
N ALA A 98 5.09 -6.14 4.00
CA ALA A 98 5.15 -7.56 4.36
C ALA A 98 6.33 -7.91 5.29
N LYS A 99 7.40 -7.11 5.27
CA LYS A 99 8.56 -7.27 6.15
C LYS A 99 8.43 -6.55 7.48
N ASP A 100 7.51 -5.60 7.63
CA ASP A 100 7.30 -4.88 8.89
C ASP A 100 6.35 -5.68 9.79
N SER A 101 6.93 -6.54 10.64
CA SER A 101 6.21 -7.39 11.60
C SER A 101 5.52 -6.62 12.74
N ARG A 102 5.34 -5.30 12.61
CA ARG A 102 4.65 -4.42 13.57
C ARG A 102 3.24 -4.00 13.11
N SER A 103 2.75 -4.58 12.01
CA SER A 103 1.42 -4.30 11.45
C SER A 103 0.37 -5.38 11.81
N ALA A 104 0.50 -6.00 12.98
CA ALA A 104 -0.46 -6.95 13.54
C ALA A 104 -0.95 -6.47 14.91
#